data_AF-A0A956UD82-F1
#
_entry.id   AF-A0A956UD82-F1
#
_cell.length_a   1.000
_cell.length_b   1.000
_cell.length_c   1.000
_cell.angle_alpha   90.00
_cell.angle_beta   90.00
_cell.angle_gamma   90.00
#
_symmetry.space_group_name_H-M   'P 1'
#
loop_
_entity.id
_entity.type
_entity.pdbx_description
1 polymer ?
#
loop_
_entity_poly.entity_id
_entity_poly.type
_entity_poly.pdbx_seq_one_letter_code
_entity_poly.pdbx_strand_id
1 'polypeptide(L)'
;FPKAKFYVGSHNPQLETWVRKEAHRYKATIDDDAITYLLDGTEANLRQIANELEKAATYILPQKHITLEVVEEMSPYHSHVFTMLDFWLKGQSHRVLDSVEELLSRQPAIQIMATLQTFLSRWIEMKSICEEANHKLPHGPGIQKRELPLPEQVKRVCSHMKMRPFVVEKDLKRLKNWRLERLVAKKEMLTRFETNVKTGLMHDRNALELFLID
;
A
#
# COMPACT_ATOMS: atom_id res chain seq x y z
N PHE A 1 -1.28 -18.65 -8.38
CA PHE A 1 -2.16 -17.94 -7.42
C PHE A 1 -2.80 -16.78 -8.15
N PRO A 2 -4.14 -16.75 -8.32
CA PRO A 2 -4.83 -15.59 -8.90
C PRO A 2 -4.64 -14.38 -7.99
N LYS A 3 -4.33 -13.21 -8.56
CA LYS A 3 -4.35 -11.94 -7.83
C LYS A 3 -5.81 -11.57 -7.56
N ALA A 4 -6.27 -11.72 -6.32
CA ALA A 4 -7.54 -11.14 -5.91
C ALA A 4 -7.38 -9.64 -5.75
N LYS A 5 -8.37 -8.84 -6.16
CA LYS A 5 -8.39 -7.41 -5.82
C LYS A 5 -8.49 -7.29 -4.30
N PHE A 6 -7.39 -6.91 -3.66
CA PHE A 6 -7.32 -6.64 -2.24
C PHE A 6 -6.77 -5.25 -2.04
N TYR A 7 -7.45 -4.49 -1.20
CA TYR A 7 -6.98 -3.20 -0.76
C TYR A 7 -6.44 -3.38 0.66
N VAL A 8 -5.30 -2.77 0.96
CA VAL A 8 -4.78 -2.64 2.33
C VAL A 8 -5.91 -2.09 3.21
N GLY A 9 -6.28 -2.84 4.24
CA GLY A 9 -7.41 -2.57 5.13
C GLY A 9 -8.78 -2.98 4.58
N SER A 10 -8.93 -3.67 3.46
CA SER A 10 -10.25 -4.21 3.08
C SER A 10 -10.53 -5.50 3.83
N HIS A 11 -11.71 -5.64 4.44
CA HIS A 11 -12.11 -6.91 5.04
C HIS A 11 -12.49 -7.86 3.89
N ASN A 12 -11.67 -8.88 3.68
CA ASN A 12 -11.99 -9.97 2.78
C ASN A 12 -12.03 -11.27 3.59
N PRO A 13 -13.22 -11.69 4.06
CA PRO A 13 -13.39 -12.89 4.88
C PRO A 13 -12.78 -14.14 4.23
N GLN A 14 -12.75 -14.21 2.90
CA GLN A 14 -12.17 -15.33 2.17
C GLN A 14 -10.64 -15.34 2.31
N LEU A 15 -9.99 -14.18 2.26
CA LEU A 15 -8.55 -14.07 2.41
C LEU A 15 -8.13 -14.35 3.85
N GLU A 16 -8.81 -13.79 4.85
CA GLU A 16 -8.51 -14.09 6.25
C GLU A 16 -8.70 -15.58 6.56
N THR A 17 -9.78 -16.19 6.05
CA THR A 17 -10.01 -17.64 6.16
C THR A 17 -8.88 -18.43 5.49
N TRP A 18 -8.39 -17.95 4.35
CA TRP A 18 -7.27 -18.57 3.65
C TRP A 18 -5.97 -18.47 4.47
N VAL A 19 -5.65 -17.31 5.05
CA VAL A 19 -4.45 -17.12 5.88
C VAL A 19 -4.49 -18.06 7.08
N ARG A 20 -5.64 -18.19 7.76
CA ARG A 20 -5.83 -19.15 8.87
C ARG A 20 -5.63 -20.60 8.41
N LYS A 21 -6.18 -20.98 7.25
CA LYS A 21 -5.99 -22.32 6.68
C LYS A 21 -4.53 -22.60 6.33
N GLU A 22 -3.83 -21.60 5.80
CA GLU A 22 -2.42 -21.72 5.44
C GLU A 22 -1.54 -21.88 6.69
N ALA A 23 -1.77 -21.08 7.74
CA ALA A 23 -1.09 -21.25 9.04
C ALA A 23 -1.31 -22.66 9.63
N HIS A 24 -2.54 -23.18 9.53
CA HIS A 24 -2.87 -24.54 9.97
C HIS A 24 -2.11 -25.63 9.21
N ARG A 25 -1.73 -25.42 7.94
CA ARG A 25 -0.87 -26.38 7.20
C ARG A 25 0.50 -26.52 7.84
N TYR A 26 1.00 -25.48 8.49
CA TYR A 26 2.23 -25.48 9.27
C TYR A 26 2.01 -25.85 10.74
N LYS A 27 0.84 -26.38 11.11
CA LYS A 27 0.45 -26.75 12.49
C LYS A 27 0.48 -25.58 13.48
N ALA A 28 0.31 -24.35 12.98
CA ALA A 28 0.26 -23.13 13.79
C ALA A 28 -1.12 -22.44 13.70
N THR A 29 -1.49 -21.69 14.72
CA THR A 29 -2.56 -20.68 14.70
C THR A 29 -1.93 -19.28 14.62
N ILE A 30 -2.72 -18.26 14.29
CA ILE A 30 -2.23 -16.88 14.10
C ILE A 30 -3.25 -15.89 14.65
N ASP A 31 -2.76 -14.78 15.21
CA ASP A 31 -3.57 -13.65 15.66
C ASP A 31 -4.32 -12.95 14.52
N ASP A 32 -5.52 -12.46 14.80
CA ASP A 32 -6.31 -11.69 13.84
C ASP A 32 -5.62 -10.37 13.43
N ASP A 33 -4.91 -9.75 14.37
CA ASP A 33 -4.11 -8.55 14.11
C ASP A 33 -2.89 -8.87 13.22
N ALA A 34 -2.27 -10.03 13.42
CA ALA A 34 -1.17 -10.51 12.57
C ALA A 34 -1.64 -10.86 11.15
N ILE A 35 -2.83 -11.45 11.00
CA ILE A 35 -3.47 -11.65 9.69
C ILE A 35 -3.69 -10.31 8.99
N THR A 36 -4.24 -9.33 9.72
CA THR A 36 -4.48 -7.98 9.18
C THR A 36 -3.17 -7.34 8.74
N TYR A 37 -2.14 -7.40 9.59
CA TYR A 37 -0.80 -6.89 9.27
C TYR A 37 -0.19 -7.57 8.04
N LEU A 38 -0.30 -8.90 7.92
CA LEU A 38 0.21 -9.63 6.75
C LEU A 38 -0.57 -9.30 5.49
N LEU A 39 -1.89 -9.23 5.54
CA LEU A 39 -2.71 -8.93 4.37
C LEU A 39 -2.43 -7.50 3.88
N ASP A 40 -2.45 -6.55 4.80
CA ASP A 40 -2.16 -5.13 4.55
C ASP A 40 -0.72 -4.95 4.07
N GLY A 41 0.18 -5.62 4.76
CA GLY A 41 1.58 -5.70 4.48
C GLY A 41 1.94 -6.85 3.53
N THR A 42 1.11 -7.23 2.57
CA THR A 42 1.52 -8.02 1.38
C THR A 42 0.62 -7.72 0.18
N GLU A 43 -0.29 -6.76 0.31
CA GLU A 43 -1.37 -6.48 -0.65
C GLU A 43 -2.17 -7.75 -1.02
N ALA A 44 -2.37 -8.64 -0.05
CA ALA A 44 -2.91 -10.00 -0.22
C ALA A 44 -2.27 -10.82 -1.35
N ASN A 45 -0.97 -10.67 -1.55
CA ASN A 45 -0.20 -11.60 -2.35
C ASN A 45 -0.09 -12.93 -1.61
N LEU A 46 -1.02 -13.85 -1.90
CA LEU A 46 -1.12 -15.17 -1.25
C LEU A 46 0.19 -15.95 -1.24
N ARG A 47 1.02 -15.82 -2.29
CA ARG A 47 2.32 -16.49 -2.33
C ARG A 47 3.29 -15.91 -1.29
N GLN A 48 3.31 -14.58 -1.18
CA GLN A 48 4.17 -13.91 -0.22
C GLN A 48 3.71 -14.18 1.21
N ILE A 49 2.39 -14.12 1.47
CA ILE A 49 1.83 -14.48 2.76
C ILE A 49 2.19 -15.93 3.13
N ALA A 50 2.09 -16.88 2.20
CA ALA A 50 2.50 -18.26 2.47
C ALA A 50 3.97 -18.34 2.92
N ASN A 51 4.87 -17.64 2.23
CA ASN A 51 6.29 -17.60 2.60
C ASN A 51 6.52 -16.94 3.97
N GLU A 52 5.81 -15.84 4.27
CA GLU A 52 5.88 -15.18 5.58
C GLU A 52 5.36 -16.07 6.71
N LEU A 53 4.25 -16.77 6.47
CA LEU A 53 3.68 -17.73 7.42
C LEU A 53 4.60 -18.93 7.65
N GLU A 54 5.26 -19.44 6.61
CA GLU A 54 6.24 -20.53 6.73
C GLU A 54 7.42 -20.10 7.62
N LYS A 55 7.96 -18.91 7.39
CA LYS A 55 9.05 -18.35 8.19
C LYS A 55 8.62 -18.16 9.65
N ALA A 56 7.47 -17.53 9.87
CA ALA A 56 6.94 -17.29 11.21
C ALA A 56 6.65 -18.62 11.94
N ALA A 57 6.02 -19.60 11.28
CA ALA A 57 5.73 -20.91 11.85
C ALA A 57 7.00 -21.69 12.20
N THR A 58 8.06 -21.54 11.41
CA THR A 58 9.36 -22.17 11.69
C THR A 58 10.06 -21.50 12.88
N TYR A 59 9.99 -20.17 12.97
CA TYR A 59 10.61 -19.38 14.03
C TYR A 59 10.03 -19.67 15.42
N ILE A 60 8.70 -19.83 15.52
CA ILE A 60 8.05 -20.05 16.81
C ILE A 60 8.26 -21.45 17.40
N LEU A 61 8.82 -22.41 16.66
CA LEU A 61 8.96 -23.78 17.15
C LEU A 61 9.75 -23.82 18.47
N PRO A 62 9.26 -24.56 19.49
CA PRO A 62 8.20 -25.59 19.45
C PRO A 62 6.76 -25.06 19.70
N GLN A 63 6.57 -23.75 19.81
CA GLN A 63 5.27 -23.12 20.02
C GLN A 63 4.39 -23.26 18.77
N LYS A 64 3.08 -23.02 18.91
CA LYS A 64 2.08 -23.26 17.85
C LYS A 64 1.20 -22.04 17.56
N HIS A 65 1.59 -20.88 18.04
CA HIS A 65 0.81 -19.66 17.89
C HIS A 65 1.71 -18.52 17.39
N ILE A 66 1.36 -17.95 16.24
CA ILE A 66 2.05 -16.84 15.60
C ILE A 66 1.41 -15.55 16.11
N THR A 67 2.16 -14.79 16.90
CA THR A 67 1.74 -13.47 17.40
C THR A 67 2.04 -12.37 16.39
N LEU A 68 1.41 -11.20 16.56
CA LEU A 68 1.74 -10.01 15.75
C LEU A 68 3.24 -9.65 15.85
N GLU A 69 3.81 -9.69 17.05
CA GLU A 69 5.22 -9.35 17.31
C GLU A 69 6.17 -10.24 16.48
N VAL A 70 5.89 -11.55 16.43
CA VAL A 70 6.65 -12.50 15.61
C VAL A 70 6.56 -12.16 14.13
N VAL A 71 5.38 -11.77 13.66
CA VAL A 71 5.17 -11.38 12.27
C VAL A 71 5.89 -10.07 11.96
N GLU A 72 5.88 -9.09 12.86
CA GLU A 72 6.61 -7.83 12.68
C GLU A 72 8.12 -8.05 12.63
N GLU A 73 8.65 -8.95 13.46
CA GLU A 73 10.07 -9.33 13.47
C GLU A 73 10.47 -10.07 12.18
N MET A 74 9.66 -11.03 11.73
CA MET A 74 9.97 -11.91 10.60
C MET A 74 9.56 -11.32 9.23
N SER A 75 8.64 -10.35 9.22
CA SER A 75 8.08 -9.69 8.03
C SER A 75 8.18 -8.16 8.09
N PRO A 76 9.40 -7.58 8.11
CA PRO A 76 9.59 -6.12 8.08
C PRO A 76 9.26 -5.49 6.71
N TYR A 77 9.03 -6.31 5.68
CA TYR A 77 8.95 -5.92 4.26
C TYR A 77 8.06 -4.70 3.95
N HIS A 78 6.93 -4.55 4.64
CA HIS A 78 5.96 -3.49 4.31
C HIS A 78 6.13 -2.22 5.12
N SER A 79 6.74 -2.31 6.30
CA SER A 79 7.15 -1.11 7.04
C SER A 79 8.05 -0.22 6.17
N HIS A 80 8.99 -0.82 5.43
CA HIS A 80 9.95 -0.09 4.61
C HIS A 80 9.31 0.58 3.36
N VAL A 81 8.38 -0.07 2.65
CA VAL A 81 7.71 0.55 1.48
C VAL A 81 6.83 1.71 1.92
N PHE A 82 6.07 1.55 3.01
CA PHE A 82 5.27 2.65 3.54
C PHE A 82 6.13 3.80 4.06
N THR A 83 7.27 3.50 4.67
CA THR A 83 8.23 4.50 5.13
C THR A 83 8.83 5.28 3.96
N MET A 84 9.25 4.58 2.90
CA MET A 84 9.71 5.20 1.64
C MET A 84 8.64 6.13 1.06
N LEU A 85 7.39 5.66 0.96
CA LEU A 85 6.27 6.46 0.46
C LEU A 85 6.00 7.69 1.32
N ASP A 86 6.09 7.56 2.65
CA ASP A 86 5.92 8.68 3.56
C ASP A 86 7.02 9.73 3.36
N PHE A 87 8.27 9.32 3.16
CA PHE A 87 9.35 10.24 2.82
C PHE A 87 9.13 10.90 1.45
N TRP A 88 8.64 10.13 0.47
CA TRP A 88 8.42 10.61 -0.90
C TRP A 88 7.29 11.65 -0.95
N LEU A 89 6.16 11.36 -0.32
CA LEU A 89 5.04 12.30 -0.23
C LEU A 89 5.40 13.59 0.52
N LYS A 90 6.36 13.52 1.46
CA LYS A 90 6.89 14.67 2.22
C LYS A 90 8.01 15.42 1.48
N GLY A 91 8.46 14.94 0.32
CA GLY A 91 9.57 15.54 -0.43
C GLY A 91 10.94 15.41 0.25
N GLN A 92 11.12 14.40 1.10
CA GLN A 92 12.38 14.16 1.82
C GLN A 92 13.35 13.34 0.96
N SER A 93 13.81 13.88 -0.17
CA SER A 93 14.52 13.13 -1.22
C SER A 93 15.70 12.29 -0.71
N HIS A 94 16.52 12.83 0.21
CA HIS A 94 17.64 12.07 0.78
C HIS A 94 17.17 10.80 1.51
N ARG A 95 16.15 10.92 2.38
CA ARG A 95 15.59 9.78 3.14
C ARG A 95 14.85 8.79 2.25
N VAL A 96 14.25 9.28 1.16
CA VAL A 96 13.63 8.41 0.16
C VAL A 96 14.68 7.53 -0.52
N LEU A 97 15.83 8.10 -0.87
CA LEU A 97 16.92 7.36 -1.49
C LEU A 97 17.53 6.33 -0.54
N ASP A 98 17.78 6.70 0.72
CA ASP A 98 18.28 5.73 1.70
C ASP A 98 17.28 4.57 1.89
N SER A 99 15.98 4.91 1.98
CA SER A 99 14.92 3.92 2.14
C SER A 99 14.73 3.04 0.90
N VAL A 100 14.90 3.58 -0.32
CA VAL A 100 14.80 2.77 -1.55
C VAL A 100 16.01 1.88 -1.73
N GLU A 101 17.20 2.30 -1.30
CA GLU A 101 18.40 1.47 -1.31
C GLU A 101 18.23 0.24 -0.41
N GLU A 102 17.69 0.43 0.80
CA GLU A 102 17.35 -0.70 1.69
C GLU A 102 16.30 -1.64 1.05
N LEU A 103 15.31 -1.08 0.34
CA LEU A 103 14.31 -1.91 -0.35
C LEU A 103 14.94 -2.70 -1.50
N LEU A 104 15.82 -2.07 -2.29
CA LEU A 104 16.50 -2.70 -3.42
C LEU A 104 17.46 -3.81 -2.99
N SER A 105 18.02 -3.74 -1.77
CA SER A 105 18.85 -4.83 -1.24
C SER A 105 18.05 -6.10 -0.91
N ARG A 106 16.72 -6.00 -0.81
CA ARG A 106 15.82 -7.09 -0.42
C ARG A 106 14.90 -7.55 -1.54
N GLN A 107 14.59 -6.70 -2.52
CA GLN A 107 13.62 -6.99 -3.58
C GLN A 107 13.96 -6.30 -4.91
N PRO A 108 13.61 -6.94 -6.05
CA PRO A 108 13.86 -6.36 -7.37
C PRO A 108 13.13 -5.02 -7.58
N ALA A 109 13.77 -4.06 -8.26
CA ALA A 109 13.21 -2.73 -8.50
C ALA A 109 11.84 -2.79 -9.20
N ILE A 110 11.64 -3.75 -10.10
CA ILE A 110 10.36 -3.94 -10.80
C ILE A 110 9.20 -4.28 -9.86
N GLN A 111 9.46 -4.97 -8.75
CA GLN A 111 8.43 -5.25 -7.76
C GLN A 111 8.06 -3.96 -7.01
N ILE A 112 9.05 -3.17 -6.61
CA ILE A 112 8.84 -1.87 -5.96
C ILE A 112 8.03 -0.93 -6.88
N MET A 113 8.39 -0.86 -8.17
CA MET A 113 7.65 -0.08 -9.18
C MET A 113 6.20 -0.57 -9.30
N ALA A 114 5.95 -1.88 -9.32
CA ALA A 114 4.59 -2.42 -9.38
C ALA A 114 3.78 -2.04 -8.13
N THR A 115 4.39 -2.07 -6.95
CA THR A 115 3.75 -1.63 -5.71
C THR A 115 3.43 -0.13 -5.75
N LEU A 116 4.34 0.71 -6.25
CA LEU A 116 4.10 2.14 -6.48
C LEU A 116 2.93 2.39 -7.44
N GLN A 117 2.80 1.60 -8.51
CA GLN A 117 1.66 1.66 -9.44
C GLN A 117 0.33 1.37 -8.73
N THR A 118 0.30 0.35 -7.87
CA THR A 118 -0.88 0.02 -7.06
C THR A 118 -1.26 1.20 -6.15
N PHE A 119 -0.27 1.75 -5.43
CA PHE A 119 -0.51 2.88 -4.53
C PHE A 119 -1.01 4.11 -5.25
N LEU A 120 -0.38 4.51 -6.35
CA LEU A 120 -0.81 5.65 -7.15
C LEU A 120 -2.21 5.47 -7.70
N SER A 121 -2.53 4.30 -8.23
CA SER A 121 -3.87 3.99 -8.74
C SER A 121 -4.93 4.16 -7.65
N ARG A 122 -4.66 3.62 -6.46
CA ARG A 122 -5.53 3.72 -5.30
C ARG A 122 -5.70 5.16 -4.83
N TRP A 123 -4.60 5.91 -4.74
CA TRP A 123 -4.63 7.30 -4.29
C TRP A 123 -5.37 8.22 -5.27
N ILE A 124 -5.24 7.98 -6.57
CA ILE A 124 -6.02 8.65 -7.62
C ILE A 124 -7.51 8.35 -7.44
N GLU A 125 -7.88 7.09 -7.24
CA GLU A 125 -9.28 6.70 -7.01
C GLU A 125 -9.86 7.36 -5.75
N MET A 126 -9.13 7.32 -4.63
CA MET A 126 -9.52 7.99 -3.39
C MET A 126 -9.74 9.49 -3.60
N LYS A 127 -8.78 10.18 -4.24
CA LYS A 127 -8.86 11.62 -4.50
C LYS A 127 -9.98 11.97 -5.47
N SER A 128 -10.20 11.16 -6.50
CA SER A 128 -11.31 11.33 -7.44
C SER A 128 -12.67 11.27 -6.73
N ILE A 129 -12.86 10.31 -5.82
CA ILE A 129 -14.10 10.20 -5.02
C ILE A 129 -14.30 11.44 -4.14
N CYS A 130 -13.22 11.92 -3.49
CA CYS A 130 -13.26 13.12 -2.66
C CYS A 130 -13.58 14.37 -3.48
N GLU A 131 -12.97 14.54 -4.65
CA GLU A 131 -13.20 15.70 -5.53
C GLU A 131 -14.61 15.71 -6.13
N GLU A 132 -15.11 14.55 -6.57
CA GLU A 132 -16.50 14.43 -7.06
C GLU A 132 -17.51 14.80 -5.97
N ALA A 133 -17.24 14.36 -4.74
CA ALA A 133 -18.09 14.69 -3.60
C ALA A 133 -18.01 16.18 -3.22
N ASN A 134 -16.84 16.81 -3.35
CA ASN A 134 -16.66 18.25 -3.16
C ASN A 134 -17.40 19.08 -4.23
N HIS A 135 -17.39 18.64 -5.49
CA HIS A 135 -18.09 19.32 -6.59
C HIS A 135 -19.62 19.30 -6.45
N LYS A 136 -20.16 18.28 -5.76
CA LYS A 136 -21.60 18.15 -5.47
C LYS A 136 -22.06 19.05 -4.32
N LEU A 137 -21.16 19.73 -3.61
CA LEU A 137 -21.53 20.64 -2.54
C LEU A 137 -22.13 21.94 -3.10
N PRO A 138 -23.16 22.53 -2.44
CA PRO A 138 -23.71 23.81 -2.88
C PRO A 138 -22.64 24.89 -2.87
N HIS A 139 -22.46 25.58 -3.99
CA HIS A 139 -21.60 26.75 -4.08
C HIS A 139 -22.47 28.00 -4.25
N GLY A 140 -22.62 28.78 -3.19
CA GLY A 140 -23.18 30.13 -3.26
C GLY A 140 -22.11 31.15 -3.69
N PRO A 141 -22.50 32.28 -4.31
CA PRO A 141 -21.55 33.34 -4.64
C PRO A 141 -20.84 33.84 -3.37
N GLY A 142 -19.51 33.79 -3.36
CA GLY A 142 -18.66 34.24 -2.25
C GLY A 142 -18.26 33.17 -1.21
N ILE A 143 -18.71 31.92 -1.35
CA ILE A 143 -18.30 30.82 -0.45
C ILE A 143 -17.01 30.19 -1.01
N GLN A 144 -15.91 30.27 -0.26
CA GLN A 144 -14.67 29.55 -0.59
C GLN A 144 -14.95 28.03 -0.66
N LYS A 145 -14.34 27.33 -1.62
CA LYS A 145 -14.49 25.88 -1.84
C LYS A 145 -14.47 25.15 -0.48
N ARG A 146 -15.63 24.68 -0.02
CA ARG A 146 -15.71 23.83 1.17
C ARG A 146 -15.23 22.45 0.78
N GLU A 147 -14.06 22.06 1.26
CA GLU A 147 -13.68 20.65 1.25
C GLU A 147 -14.53 19.92 2.30
N LEU A 148 -15.01 18.73 1.96
CA LEU A 148 -15.68 17.85 2.93
C LEU A 148 -14.77 17.61 4.15
N PRO A 149 -15.29 17.58 5.38
CA PRO A 149 -14.51 17.17 6.54
C PRO A 149 -13.92 15.76 6.34
N LEU A 150 -12.72 15.52 6.87
CA LEU A 150 -12.02 14.23 6.76
C LEU A 150 -12.91 13.02 7.12
N PRO A 151 -13.73 13.04 8.20
CA PRO A 151 -14.60 11.89 8.53
C PRO A 151 -15.62 11.56 7.43
N GLU A 152 -16.16 12.57 6.74
CA GLU A 152 -17.10 12.36 5.64
C GLU A 152 -16.42 11.85 4.38
N GLN A 153 -15.21 12.36 4.09
CA GLN A 153 -14.38 11.83 3.00
C GLN A 153 -14.08 10.33 3.23
N VAL A 154 -13.65 9.98 4.45
CA VAL A 154 -13.38 8.59 4.84
C VAL A 154 -14.63 7.72 4.63
N LYS A 155 -15.80 8.16 5.12
CA LYS A 155 -17.05 7.40 4.98
C LYS A 155 -17.39 7.13 3.50
N ARG A 156 -17.25 8.12 2.63
CA ARG A 156 -17.54 7.96 1.19
C ARG A 156 -16.55 7.02 0.53
N VAL A 157 -15.25 7.21 0.75
CA VAL A 157 -14.22 6.32 0.19
C VAL A 157 -14.40 4.89 0.69
N CYS A 158 -14.69 4.68 1.97
CA CYS A 158 -15.02 3.36 2.52
C CYS A 158 -16.22 2.72 1.84
N SER A 159 -17.29 3.48 1.58
CA SER A 159 -18.48 2.95 0.90
C SER A 159 -18.23 2.54 -0.55
N HIS A 160 -17.38 3.28 -1.27
CA HIS A 160 -17.07 3.00 -2.67
C HIS A 160 -16.02 1.89 -2.82
N MET A 161 -14.93 1.96 -2.05
CA MET A 161 -13.77 1.06 -2.18
C MET A 161 -13.82 -0.16 -1.26
N LYS A 162 -14.81 -0.24 -0.34
CA LYS A 162 -14.95 -1.32 0.66
C LYS A 162 -13.68 -1.50 1.53
N MET A 163 -13.07 -0.40 1.92
CA MET A 163 -11.86 -0.34 2.76
C MET A 163 -12.18 0.00 4.22
N ARG A 164 -11.33 -0.41 5.17
CA ARG A 164 -11.43 -0.05 6.60
C ARG A 164 -11.19 1.46 6.77
N PRO A 165 -11.97 2.13 7.62
CA PRO A 165 -11.85 3.57 7.87
C PRO A 165 -10.44 4.03 8.22
N PHE A 166 -9.73 3.27 9.07
CA PHE A 166 -8.39 3.62 9.53
C PHE A 166 -7.37 3.78 8.40
N VAL A 167 -7.36 2.85 7.42
CA VAL A 167 -6.39 2.90 6.31
C VAL A 167 -6.70 4.05 5.37
N VAL A 168 -7.99 4.22 5.04
CA VAL A 168 -8.47 5.36 4.25
C VAL A 168 -8.08 6.68 4.92
N GLU A 169 -8.29 6.80 6.22
CA GLU A 169 -7.94 8.00 6.98
C GLU A 169 -6.44 8.28 6.95
N LYS A 170 -5.60 7.25 7.11
CA LYS A 170 -4.14 7.35 7.03
C LYS A 170 -3.68 7.83 5.65
N ASP A 171 -4.20 7.24 4.58
CA ASP A 171 -3.85 7.61 3.21
C ASP A 171 -4.37 9.01 2.85
N LEU A 172 -5.61 9.36 3.21
CA LEU A 172 -6.14 10.71 2.97
C LEU A 172 -5.35 11.78 3.73
N LYS A 173 -4.91 11.49 4.97
CA LYS A 173 -4.01 12.37 5.72
C LYS A 173 -2.67 12.57 5.02
N ARG A 174 -2.06 11.49 4.50
CA ARG A 174 -0.80 11.54 3.73
C ARG A 174 -0.95 12.38 2.45
N LEU A 175 -2.08 12.23 1.77
CA LEU A 175 -2.38 12.90 0.51
C LEU A 175 -2.94 14.32 0.68
N LYS A 176 -3.02 14.87 1.90
CA LYS A 176 -3.66 16.18 2.15
C LYS A 176 -3.12 17.27 1.22
N ASN A 177 -1.80 17.32 1.03
CA ASN A 177 -1.14 18.35 0.21
C ASN A 177 -0.97 17.95 -1.27
N TRP A 178 -1.42 16.76 -1.66
CA TRP A 178 -1.31 16.26 -3.02
C TRP A 178 -2.62 16.47 -3.78
N ARG A 179 -2.53 17.10 -4.95
CA ARG A 179 -3.66 17.28 -5.87
C ARG A 179 -3.84 16.06 -6.78
N LEU A 180 -5.05 15.81 -7.25
CA LEU A 180 -5.34 14.69 -8.14
C LEU A 180 -4.49 14.73 -9.41
N GLU A 181 -4.35 15.90 -10.04
CA GLU A 181 -3.60 16.05 -11.29
C GLU A 181 -2.11 15.72 -11.12
N ARG A 182 -1.53 16.07 -9.96
CA ARG A 182 -0.14 15.72 -9.63
C ARG A 182 0.03 14.21 -9.49
N LEU A 183 -0.93 13.52 -8.88
CA LEU A 183 -0.90 12.05 -8.76
C LEU A 183 -1.03 11.37 -10.12
N VAL A 184 -1.91 11.89 -10.99
CA VAL A 184 -2.07 11.40 -12.37
C VAL A 184 -0.77 11.58 -13.15
N ALA A 185 -0.15 12.76 -13.10
CA ALA A 185 1.13 13.02 -13.76
C ALA A 185 2.24 12.07 -13.26
N LYS A 186 2.31 11.80 -11.95
CA LYS A 186 3.27 10.82 -11.39
C LYS A 186 2.96 9.40 -11.84
N LYS A 187 1.69 9.01 -11.95
CA LYS A 187 1.32 7.69 -12.50
C LYS A 187 1.74 7.54 -13.96
N GLU A 188 1.48 8.53 -14.80
CA GLU A 188 1.92 8.54 -16.20
C GLU A 188 3.44 8.45 -16.32
N MET A 189 4.16 9.20 -15.49
CA MET A 189 5.62 9.14 -15.43
C MET A 189 6.12 7.74 -15.05
N LEU A 190 5.56 7.14 -13.99
CA LEU A 190 5.94 5.80 -13.55
C LEU A 190 5.65 4.74 -14.63
N THR A 191 4.53 4.86 -15.34
CA THR A 191 4.19 3.96 -16.46
C THR A 191 5.19 4.09 -17.62
N ARG A 192 5.65 5.31 -17.93
CA ARG A 192 6.71 5.53 -18.94
C ARG A 192 8.02 4.88 -18.51
N PHE A 193 8.43 5.06 -17.25
CA PHE A 193 9.63 4.42 -16.73
C PHE A 193 9.54 2.89 -16.76
N GLU A 194 8.43 2.32 -16.30
CA GLU A 194 8.20 0.88 -16.33
C GLU A 194 8.27 0.34 -17.76
N THR A 195 7.75 1.08 -18.74
CA THR A 195 7.84 0.72 -20.17
C THR A 195 9.29 0.73 -20.64
N ASN A 196 10.04 1.79 -20.35
CA ASN A 196 11.46 1.90 -20.73
C ASN A 196 12.30 0.78 -20.12
N VAL A 197 12.00 0.37 -18.89
CA VAL A 197 12.66 -0.76 -18.23
C VAL A 197 12.34 -2.07 -18.95
N LYS A 198 11.06 -2.32 -19.25
CA LYS A 198 10.61 -3.54 -19.93
C LYS A 198 11.10 -3.66 -21.37
N THR A 199 11.36 -2.53 -22.03
CA THR A 199 11.93 -2.49 -23.40
C THR A 199 13.46 -2.45 -23.42
N GLY A 200 14.12 -2.45 -22.25
CA GLY A 200 15.59 -2.41 -22.14
C GLY A 200 16.22 -1.04 -22.43
N LEU A 201 15.41 0.02 -22.56
CA LEU A 201 15.89 1.39 -22.76
C LEU A 201 16.44 2.02 -21.48
N MET A 202 16.14 1.45 -20.30
CA MET A 202 16.54 1.98 -19.01
C MET A 202 16.76 0.87 -17.99
N HIS A 203 17.78 1.03 -17.14
CA HIS A 203 17.99 0.13 -16.01
C HIS A 203 16.91 0.37 -14.94
N ASP A 204 16.38 -0.70 -14.36
CA ASP A 204 15.25 -0.67 -13.42
C ASP A 204 15.54 0.15 -12.14
N ARG A 205 16.73 0.00 -11.56
CA ARG A 205 17.22 0.82 -10.45
C ARG A 205 17.19 2.31 -10.77
N ASN A 206 17.80 2.71 -11.89
CA ASN A 206 17.88 4.12 -12.29
C ASN A 206 16.49 4.71 -12.55
N ALA A 207 15.58 3.93 -13.13
CA ALA A 207 14.21 4.34 -13.38
C ALA A 207 13.47 4.66 -12.08
N LEU A 208 13.64 3.81 -11.06
CA LEU A 208 13.04 3.99 -9.74
C LEU A 208 13.65 5.21 -9.01
N GLU A 209 14.98 5.34 -8.99
CA GLU A 209 15.66 6.47 -8.34
C GLU A 209 15.26 7.80 -8.97
N LEU A 210 15.23 7.89 -10.30
CA LEU A 210 14.82 9.11 -11.02
C LEU A 210 13.35 9.45 -10.79
N PHE A 211 12.46 8.45 -10.73
CA PHE A 211 11.05 8.66 -10.39
C PHE A 211 10.86 9.27 -9.00
N LEU A 212 11.67 8.86 -8.02
CA LEU A 212 11.54 9.26 -6.63
C LEU A 212 12.10 10.66 -6.33
N ILE A 213 13.04 11.14 -7.16
CA ILE A 213 13.66 12.46 -7.02
C ILE A 213 12.87 13.56 -7.72
N ASP A 214 12.26 13.25 -8.87
CA ASP A 214 11.44 14.19 -9.64
C ASP A 214 10.11 14.49 -8.94
#